data_AF-A0A2V8MR26-F1
#
_entry.id   AF-A0A2V8MR26-F1
#
_cell.length_a   1.000
_cell.length_b   1.000
_cell.length_c   1.000
_cell.angle_alpha   90.00
_cell.angle_beta   90.00
_cell.angle_gamma   90.00
#
_symmetry.space_group_name_H-M   'P 1'
#
loop_
_entity.id
_entity.type
_entity.pdbx_description
1 polymer ?
#
loop_
_entity_poly.entity_id
_entity_poly.type
_entity_poly.pdbx_seq_one_letter_code
_entity_poly.pdbx_strand_id
1 'polypeptide(L)'
;MADNKREMLRHTAATLAYRGGKVLRDAPAGFAGYRASETSRTPGEILAHLGDLLDWALSMAEGKQAWRDSKSLTWEQGTDRFFGALRAFDDYLASNEPLGVSEERLFQGPVADALTHVGQIAMLRRMAGGAIRGENYFKADIESGRVGADQPAPRMEFD
;
A
#
# COMPACT_ATOMS: atom_id res chain seq x y z
N MET A 1 21.74 -8.49 -17.82
CA MET A 1 20.87 -7.30 -17.98
C MET A 1 19.97 -7.31 -16.76
N ALA A 2 19.82 -6.16 -16.07
CA ALA A 2 18.84 -6.09 -14.98
C ALA A 2 17.46 -6.48 -15.52
N ASP A 3 16.70 -7.23 -14.75
CA ASP A 3 15.33 -7.55 -15.11
C ASP A 3 14.48 -6.27 -14.99
N ASN A 4 14.35 -5.55 -16.10
CA ASN A 4 13.65 -4.27 -16.15
C ASN A 4 12.20 -4.37 -15.66
N LYS A 5 11.55 -5.54 -15.76
CA LYS A 5 10.18 -5.72 -15.28
C LYS A 5 10.13 -5.84 -13.77
N ARG A 6 11.04 -6.63 -13.20
CA ARG A 6 11.15 -6.79 -11.74
C ARG A 6 11.49 -5.46 -11.08
N GLU A 7 12.43 -4.69 -11.63
CA GLU A 7 12.75 -3.35 -11.13
C GLU A 7 11.59 -2.37 -11.26
N MET A 8 10.81 -2.45 -12.35
CA MET A 8 9.57 -1.65 -12.48
C MET A 8 8.53 -2.07 -11.44
N LEU A 9 8.37 -3.36 -11.16
CA LEU A 9 7.46 -3.84 -10.11
C LEU A 9 7.89 -3.32 -8.73
N ARG A 10 9.19 -3.34 -8.43
CA ARG A 10 9.74 -2.72 -7.20
C ARG A 10 9.44 -1.22 -7.12
N HIS A 11 9.52 -0.51 -8.24
CA HIS A 11 9.14 0.90 -8.29
C HIS A 11 7.64 1.11 -8.00
N THR A 12 6.76 0.19 -8.43
CA THR A 12 5.34 0.25 -8.07
C THR A 12 5.09 -0.03 -6.58
N ALA A 13 5.88 -0.91 -5.95
CA ALA A 13 5.85 -1.12 -4.50
C ALA A 13 6.29 0.15 -3.73
N ALA A 14 7.38 0.81 -4.17
CA ALA A 14 7.79 2.11 -3.62
C ALA A 14 6.73 3.20 -3.83
N THR A 15 6.06 3.21 -4.98
CA THR A 15 4.94 4.13 -5.26
C THR A 15 3.78 3.88 -4.30
N LEU A 16 3.43 2.61 -4.05
CA LEU A 16 2.41 2.23 -3.08
C LEU A 16 2.79 2.67 -1.66
N ALA A 17 4.06 2.50 -1.26
CA ALA A 17 4.55 2.96 0.04
C ALA A 17 4.42 4.49 0.19
N TYR A 18 4.84 5.25 -0.82
CA TYR A 18 4.77 6.70 -0.80
C TYR A 18 3.33 7.21 -0.68
N ARG A 19 2.45 6.73 -1.56
CA ARG A 19 1.04 7.14 -1.59
C ARG A 19 0.27 6.61 -0.37
N GLY A 20 0.57 5.39 0.07
CA GLY A 20 0.04 4.79 1.30
C GLY A 20 0.44 5.61 2.53
N GLY A 21 1.74 5.88 2.72
CA GLY A 21 2.23 6.68 3.84
C GLY A 21 1.60 8.06 3.90
N LYS A 22 1.38 8.70 2.76
CA LYS A 22 0.66 9.97 2.69
C LYS A 22 -0.76 9.90 3.24
N VAL A 23 -1.50 8.80 3.00
CA VAL A 23 -2.90 8.68 3.47
C VAL A 23 -3.03 8.13 4.88
N LEU A 24 -2.02 7.40 5.34
CA LEU A 24 -2.02 6.74 6.65
C LEU A 24 -1.52 7.66 7.78
N ARG A 25 -0.59 8.58 7.49
CA ARG A 25 -0.04 9.51 8.49
C ARG A 25 -1.10 10.47 9.03
N ASP A 26 -0.93 10.87 10.29
CA ASP A 26 -1.74 11.89 10.97
C ASP A 26 -3.26 11.65 10.82
N ALA A 27 -3.69 10.40 10.96
CA ALA A 27 -5.09 10.03 10.96
C ALA A 27 -5.82 10.58 12.19
N PRO A 28 -7.01 11.20 12.01
CA PRO A 28 -7.81 11.63 13.16
C PRO A 28 -8.14 10.45 14.09
N ALA A 29 -8.24 10.73 15.39
CA ALA A 29 -8.69 9.73 16.36
C ALA A 29 -10.06 9.16 15.95
N GLY A 30 -10.20 7.83 16.02
CA GLY A 30 -11.42 7.12 15.63
C GLY A 30 -11.60 6.91 14.11
N PHE A 31 -10.69 7.41 13.26
CA PHE A 31 -10.80 7.27 11.80
C PHE A 31 -10.91 5.82 11.35
N ALA A 32 -10.19 4.88 11.99
CA ALA A 32 -10.26 3.46 11.68
C ALA A 32 -11.69 2.88 11.73
N GLY A 33 -12.56 3.44 12.58
CA GLY A 33 -13.95 3.01 12.75
C GLY A 33 -14.96 3.82 11.93
N TYR A 34 -14.53 4.84 11.20
CA TYR A 34 -15.45 5.66 10.38
C TYR A 34 -16.15 4.78 9.33
N ARG A 35 -17.46 4.97 9.17
CA ARG A 35 -18.30 4.21 8.23
C ARG A 35 -19.14 5.18 7.40
N ALA A 36 -18.87 5.26 6.09
CA ALA A 36 -19.54 6.20 5.20
C ALA A 36 -20.97 5.74 4.82
N SER A 37 -21.20 4.43 4.78
CA SER A 37 -22.51 3.81 4.62
C SER A 37 -22.55 2.46 5.35
N GLU A 38 -23.74 1.95 5.65
CA GLU A 38 -23.93 0.67 6.34
C GLU A 38 -23.18 -0.49 5.67
N THR A 39 -23.08 -0.48 4.34
CA THR A 39 -22.44 -1.53 3.54
C THR A 39 -20.97 -1.26 3.17
N SER A 40 -20.45 -0.06 3.46
CA SER A 40 -19.05 0.29 3.16
C SER A 40 -18.07 -0.38 4.12
N ARG A 41 -16.87 -0.72 3.65
CA ARG A 41 -15.76 -1.05 4.56
C ARG A 41 -15.31 0.20 5.33
N THR A 42 -14.95 0.05 6.60
CA THR A 42 -14.28 1.12 7.35
C THR A 42 -12.82 1.28 6.91
N PRO A 43 -12.17 2.42 7.18
CA PRO A 43 -10.73 2.58 6.91
C PRO A 43 -9.88 1.50 7.57
N GLY A 44 -10.22 1.05 8.78
CA GLY A 44 -9.52 -0.03 9.46
C GLY A 44 -9.67 -1.39 8.76
N GLU A 45 -10.87 -1.68 8.24
CA GLU A 45 -11.13 -2.90 7.43
C GLU A 45 -10.39 -2.84 6.09
N ILE A 46 -10.33 -1.67 5.45
CA ILE A 46 -9.54 -1.47 4.23
C ILE A 46 -8.05 -1.63 4.52
N LEU A 47 -7.54 -1.09 5.63
CA LEU A 47 -6.13 -1.20 6.01
C LEU A 47 -5.72 -2.65 6.34
N ALA A 48 -6.60 -3.42 7.00
CA ALA A 48 -6.37 -4.86 7.18
C ALA A 48 -6.29 -5.59 5.84
N HIS A 49 -7.21 -5.28 4.92
CA HIS A 49 -7.23 -5.86 3.59
C HIS A 49 -5.99 -5.49 2.75
N LEU A 50 -5.47 -4.26 2.87
CA LEU A 50 -4.20 -3.86 2.24
C LEU A 50 -3.04 -4.77 2.67
N GLY A 51 -2.95 -5.12 3.95
CA GLY A 51 -1.93 -6.06 4.39
C GLY A 51 -2.18 -7.49 3.87
N ASP A 52 -3.44 -7.92 3.76
CA ASP A 52 -3.78 -9.24 3.19
C ASP A 52 -3.39 -9.34 1.71
N LEU A 53 -3.58 -8.26 0.94
CA LEU A 53 -3.13 -8.17 -0.45
C LEU A 53 -1.61 -8.29 -0.58
N LEU A 54 -0.84 -7.73 0.36
CA LEU A 54 0.62 -7.79 0.33
C LEU A 54 1.17 -9.15 0.76
N ASP A 55 0.56 -9.77 1.79
CA ASP A 55 0.86 -11.15 2.16
C ASP A 55 0.55 -12.11 1.00
N TRP A 56 -0.56 -11.87 0.29
CA TRP A 56 -0.94 -12.62 -0.90
C TRP A 56 0.03 -12.38 -2.07
N ALA A 57 0.47 -11.13 -2.28
CA ALA A 57 1.48 -10.80 -3.29
C ALA A 57 2.79 -11.56 -3.07
N LEU A 58 3.28 -11.58 -1.83
CA LEU A 58 4.46 -12.35 -1.45
C LEU A 58 4.22 -13.85 -1.68
N SER A 59 3.07 -14.38 -1.23
CA SER A 59 2.74 -15.79 -1.42
C SER A 59 2.65 -16.20 -2.90
N MET A 60 2.16 -15.32 -3.78
CA MET A 60 2.16 -15.54 -5.23
C MET A 60 3.56 -15.47 -5.82
N ALA A 61 4.39 -14.53 -5.36
CA ALA A 61 5.79 -14.44 -5.77
C ALA A 61 6.58 -15.71 -5.39
N GLU A 62 6.25 -16.34 -4.26
CA GLU A 62 6.77 -17.64 -3.83
C GLU A 62 6.11 -18.86 -4.52
N GLY A 63 5.12 -18.64 -5.40
CA GLY A 63 4.44 -19.72 -6.13
C GLY A 63 3.36 -20.50 -5.35
N LYS A 64 2.93 -20.01 -4.18
CA LYS A 64 1.94 -20.68 -3.31
C LYS A 64 0.51 -20.16 -3.47
N GLN A 65 0.35 -18.85 -3.67
CA GLN A 65 -0.95 -18.15 -3.80
C GLN A 65 -1.92 -18.30 -2.60
N ALA A 66 -1.42 -18.26 -1.36
CA ALA A 66 -2.24 -18.40 -0.16
C ALA A 66 -2.93 -17.07 0.22
N TRP A 67 -4.25 -17.12 0.44
CA TRP A 67 -5.07 -15.99 0.91
C TRP A 67 -5.45 -16.16 2.39
N ARG A 68 -5.56 -15.04 3.11
CA ARG A 68 -6.09 -14.98 4.47
C ARG A 68 -6.83 -13.67 4.70
N ASP A 69 -8.01 -13.74 5.28
CA ASP A 69 -8.72 -12.55 5.78
C ASP A 69 -8.27 -12.20 7.20
N SER A 70 -7.74 -11.00 7.37
CA SER A 70 -7.33 -10.48 8.67
C SER A 70 -8.42 -9.59 9.29
N LYS A 71 -8.52 -9.62 10.61
CA LYS A 71 -9.34 -8.66 11.37
C LYS A 71 -8.64 -7.31 11.38
N SER A 72 -9.43 -6.24 11.46
CA SER A 72 -8.93 -4.89 11.71
C SER A 72 -8.14 -4.82 13.02
N LEU A 73 -7.01 -4.12 12.99
CA LEU A 73 -6.19 -3.78 14.14
C LEU A 73 -6.45 -2.32 14.56
N THR A 74 -5.75 -1.84 15.59
CA THR A 74 -5.61 -0.40 15.80
C THR A 74 -4.99 0.26 14.57
N TRP A 75 -5.19 1.56 14.38
CA TRP A 75 -4.71 2.26 13.18
C TRP A 75 -3.19 2.17 13.04
N GLU A 76 -2.49 2.34 14.16
CA GLU A 76 -1.04 2.28 14.29
C GLU A 76 -0.54 0.87 13.94
N GLN A 77 -1.10 -0.17 14.57
CA GLN A 77 -0.73 -1.55 14.27
C GLN A 77 -1.05 -1.97 12.83
N GLY A 78 -2.16 -1.48 12.28
CA GLY A 78 -2.51 -1.71 10.88
C GLY A 78 -1.51 -1.06 9.92
N THR A 79 -1.05 0.16 10.26
CA THR A 79 -0.04 0.90 9.49
C THR A 79 1.31 0.19 9.54
N ASP A 80 1.75 -0.23 10.73
CA ASP A 80 2.98 -1.00 10.92
C ASP A 80 2.92 -2.31 10.14
N ARG A 81 1.79 -3.03 10.20
CA ARG A 81 1.59 -4.26 9.43
C ARG A 81 1.67 -4.00 7.93
N PHE A 82 1.02 -2.96 7.42
CA PHE A 82 1.04 -2.61 6.00
C PHE A 82 2.48 -2.40 5.51
N PHE A 83 3.27 -1.58 6.21
CA PHE A 83 4.68 -1.34 5.84
C PHE A 83 5.57 -2.58 6.02
N GLY A 84 5.32 -3.38 7.06
CA GLY A 84 6.04 -4.65 7.26
C GLY A 84 5.80 -5.64 6.12
N ALA A 85 4.54 -5.83 5.71
CA ALA A 85 4.19 -6.71 4.60
C ALA A 85 4.74 -6.19 3.26
N LEU A 86 4.68 -4.87 3.03
CA LEU A 86 5.22 -4.24 1.82
C LEU A 86 6.73 -4.40 1.73
N ARG A 87 7.44 -4.28 2.86
CA ARG A 87 8.88 -4.52 2.97
C ARG A 87 9.22 -5.97 2.63
N ALA A 88 8.52 -6.94 3.21
CA ALA A 88 8.73 -8.35 2.94
C ALA A 88 8.54 -8.69 1.45
N PHE A 89 7.51 -8.12 0.82
CA PHE A 89 7.28 -8.28 -0.62
C PHE A 89 8.42 -7.67 -1.45
N ASP A 90 8.82 -6.41 -1.20
CA ASP A 90 9.94 -5.79 -1.92
C ASP A 90 11.28 -6.49 -1.68
N ASP A 91 11.53 -7.04 -0.50
CA ASP A 91 12.73 -7.84 -0.21
C ASP A 91 12.79 -9.10 -1.06
N TYR A 92 11.65 -9.79 -1.26
CA TYR A 92 11.59 -10.92 -2.18
C TYR A 92 11.86 -10.47 -3.62
N LEU A 93 11.27 -9.35 -4.05
CA LEU A 93 11.52 -8.80 -5.39
C LEU A 93 12.97 -8.33 -5.58
N ALA A 94 13.64 -7.86 -4.53
CA ALA A 94 15.04 -7.47 -4.57
C ALA A 94 16.00 -8.66 -4.60
N SER A 95 15.51 -9.86 -4.26
CA SER A 95 16.30 -11.09 -4.25
C SER A 95 16.51 -11.66 -5.67
N ASN A 96 17.36 -12.68 -5.76
CA ASN A 96 17.56 -13.47 -6.98
C ASN A 96 16.62 -14.68 -7.07
N GLU A 97 15.67 -14.84 -6.15
CA GLU A 97 14.72 -15.95 -6.19
C GLU A 97 13.81 -15.85 -7.43
N PRO A 98 13.41 -16.98 -8.03
CA PRO A 98 12.46 -16.98 -9.13
C PRO A 98 11.08 -16.50 -8.64
N LEU A 99 10.35 -15.79 -9.51
CA LEU A 99 8.94 -15.50 -9.25
C LEU A 99 8.09 -16.70 -9.68
N GLY A 100 7.17 -17.12 -8.82
CA GLY A 100 6.19 -18.16 -9.13
C GLY A 100 5.12 -17.73 -10.15
N VAL A 101 4.96 -16.43 -10.37
CA VAL A 101 4.08 -15.82 -11.38
C VAL A 101 4.76 -14.61 -12.02
N SER A 102 4.28 -14.13 -13.17
CA SER A 102 4.89 -12.98 -13.84
C SER A 102 4.69 -11.67 -13.08
N GLU A 103 5.59 -10.72 -13.32
CA GLU A 103 5.55 -9.38 -12.74
C GLU A 103 4.23 -8.67 -13.08
N GLU A 104 3.72 -8.85 -14.29
CA GLU A 104 2.46 -8.24 -14.72
C GLU A 104 1.27 -8.76 -13.90
N ARG A 105 1.28 -10.04 -13.50
CA ARG A 105 0.22 -10.61 -12.67
C ARG A 105 0.30 -10.10 -11.22
N LEU A 106 1.51 -9.96 -10.68
CA LEU A 106 1.72 -9.34 -9.37
C LEU A 106 1.30 -7.87 -9.37
N PHE A 107 1.56 -7.15 -10.45
CA PHE A 107 1.07 -5.79 -10.60
C PHE A 107 -0.46 -5.73 -10.71
N GLN A 108 -1.03 -6.49 -11.66
CA GLN A 108 -2.46 -6.47 -12.00
C GLN A 108 -3.36 -6.85 -10.83
N GLY A 109 -2.96 -7.87 -10.05
CA GLY A 109 -3.73 -8.35 -8.92
C GLY A 109 -3.49 -7.49 -7.68
N PRO A 110 -2.57 -7.89 -6.80
CA PRO A 110 -2.47 -7.32 -5.47
C PRO A 110 -2.00 -5.86 -5.44
N VAL A 111 -1.04 -5.46 -6.29
CA VAL A 111 -0.47 -4.10 -6.21
C VAL A 111 -1.44 -3.03 -6.73
N ALA A 112 -2.07 -3.26 -7.89
CA ALA A 112 -3.06 -2.35 -8.44
C ALA A 112 -4.31 -2.24 -7.55
N ASP A 113 -4.74 -3.36 -6.95
CA ASP A 113 -5.84 -3.37 -6.00
C ASP A 113 -5.49 -2.57 -4.72
N ALA A 114 -4.28 -2.77 -4.19
CA ALA A 114 -3.80 -1.98 -3.05
C ALA A 114 -3.77 -0.47 -3.35
N LEU A 115 -3.31 -0.04 -4.53
CA LEU A 115 -3.36 1.36 -4.95
C LEU A 115 -4.80 1.90 -5.01
N THR A 116 -5.76 1.07 -5.44
CA THR A 116 -7.18 1.42 -5.48
C THR A 116 -7.73 1.66 -4.08
N HIS A 117 -7.40 0.76 -3.14
CA HIS A 117 -7.79 0.87 -1.74
C HIS A 117 -7.12 2.04 -1.00
N VAL A 118 -5.88 2.40 -1.33
CA VAL A 118 -5.25 3.65 -0.86
C VAL A 118 -6.07 4.88 -1.29
N GLY A 119 -6.59 4.88 -2.52
CA GLY A 119 -7.51 5.92 -3.00
C GLY A 119 -8.82 5.98 -2.19
N GLN A 120 -9.38 4.84 -1.82
CA GLN A 120 -10.57 4.78 -0.96
C GLN A 120 -10.30 5.36 0.44
N ILE A 121 -9.16 5.03 1.06
CA ILE A 121 -8.76 5.63 2.35
C ILE A 121 -8.63 7.15 2.21
N ALA A 122 -8.00 7.65 1.14
CA ALA A 122 -7.88 9.09 0.90
C ALA A 122 -9.25 9.79 0.78
N MET A 123 -10.21 9.15 0.12
CA MET A 123 -11.57 9.68 0.02
C MET A 123 -12.26 9.71 1.39
N LEU A 124 -12.18 8.61 2.15
CA LEU A 124 -12.76 8.51 3.49
C LEU A 124 -12.12 9.50 4.47
N ARG A 125 -10.81 9.77 4.35
CA ARG A 125 -10.11 10.81 5.11
C ARG A 125 -10.79 12.17 4.97
N ARG A 126 -11.14 12.55 3.74
CA ARG A 126 -11.86 13.82 3.47
C ARG A 126 -13.26 13.81 4.08
N MET A 127 -14.01 12.71 3.93
CA MET A 127 -15.37 12.59 4.46
C MET A 127 -15.42 12.60 6.00
N ALA A 128 -14.38 12.06 6.65
CA ALA A 128 -14.21 12.06 8.10
C ALA A 128 -13.60 13.36 8.67
N GLY A 129 -13.47 14.43 7.85
CA GLY A 129 -12.97 15.73 8.30
C GLY A 129 -11.44 15.83 8.43
N GLY A 130 -10.68 14.82 8.02
CA GLY A 130 -9.22 14.80 8.03
C GLY A 130 -8.63 14.87 6.62
N ALA A 131 -9.08 15.80 5.79
CA ALA A 131 -8.65 15.89 4.39
C ALA A 131 -7.12 15.98 4.24
N ILE A 132 -6.58 15.32 3.22
CA ILE A 132 -5.16 15.36 2.87
C ILE A 132 -4.99 16.27 1.64
N ARG A 133 -3.91 17.06 1.62
CA ARG A 133 -3.57 17.94 0.50
C ARG A 133 -3.32 17.14 -0.77
N GLY A 134 -3.78 17.67 -1.90
CA GLY A 134 -3.42 17.16 -3.23
C GLY A 134 -1.91 17.27 -3.46
N GLU A 135 -1.37 16.44 -4.34
CA GLU A 135 0.05 16.46 -4.69
C GLU A 135 0.29 16.06 -6.13
N ASN A 136 1.32 16.67 -6.71
CA ASN A 136 1.85 16.27 -7.98
C ASN A 136 2.85 15.11 -7.81
N TYR A 137 2.36 13.88 -7.86
CA TYR A 137 3.19 12.67 -7.70
C TYR A 137 4.26 12.51 -8.79
N PHE A 138 4.12 13.15 -9.95
CA PHE A 138 5.17 13.14 -10.98
C PHE A 138 6.45 13.87 -10.50
N LYS A 139 6.31 14.81 -9.55
CA LYS A 139 7.46 15.50 -8.93
C LYS A 139 7.96 14.82 -7.65
N ALA A 140 7.31 13.75 -7.17
CA ALA A 140 7.68 13.12 -5.91
C ALA A 140 8.95 12.28 -6.06
N ASP A 141 9.80 12.27 -5.02
CA ASP A 141 11.04 11.48 -4.99
C ASP A 141 10.74 10.02 -4.57
N ILE A 142 10.20 9.24 -5.51
CA ILE A 142 9.89 7.83 -5.29
C ILE A 142 11.05 6.97 -5.79
N GLU A 143 11.63 6.18 -4.88
CA GLU A 143 12.82 5.36 -5.16
C GLU A 143 12.54 3.90 -4.79
N SER A 144 12.85 2.96 -5.72
CA SER A 144 12.75 1.52 -5.44
C SER A 144 13.55 1.16 -4.19
N GLY A 145 13.00 0.30 -3.34
CA GLY A 145 13.57 -0.04 -2.03
C GLY A 145 13.13 0.86 -0.87
N ARG A 146 12.62 2.08 -1.13
CA ARG A 146 12.03 2.93 -0.07
C ARG A 146 10.56 2.59 0.16
N VAL A 147 10.32 1.49 0.87
CA VAL A 147 8.97 0.95 1.11
C VAL A 147 8.48 1.06 2.56
N GLY A 148 9.13 1.87 3.40
CA GLY A 148 8.76 2.10 4.80
C GLY A 148 7.88 3.33 5.01
N ALA A 149 7.53 3.60 6.28
CA ALA A 149 6.75 4.77 6.67
C ALA A 149 7.52 6.10 6.54
N ASP A 150 8.85 6.04 6.64
CA ASP A 150 9.73 7.20 6.44
C ASP A 150 9.87 7.50 4.94
N GLN A 151 9.05 8.43 4.47
CA GLN A 151 8.95 8.86 3.08
C GLN A 151 9.37 10.33 2.95
N PRO A 152 9.99 10.72 1.83
CA PRO A 152 10.45 12.09 1.66
C PRO A 152 9.26 13.07 1.65
N ALA A 153 9.54 14.30 2.06
CA ALA A 153 8.57 15.37 2.02
C ALA A 153 8.03 15.59 0.59
N PRO A 154 6.75 15.95 0.45
CA PRO A 154 6.16 16.21 -0.85
C PRO A 154 6.84 17.42 -1.53
N ARG A 155 7.15 17.28 -2.82
CA ARG A 155 7.82 18.35 -3.59
C ARG A 155 6.86 19.46 -4.04
N MET A 156 5.58 19.13 -4.22
CA MET A 156 4.56 20.07 -4.66
C MET A 156 3.17 19.62 -4.21
N GLU A 157 2.61 20.33 -3.22
CA GLU A 157 1.24 20.13 -2.74
C GLU A 157 0.33 21.30 -3.09
N PHE A 158 -0.97 21.02 -3.17
CA PHE A 158 -2.02 21.99 -3.43
C PHE A 158 -3.30 21.61 -2.68
N ASP A 159 -4.15 22.61 -2.46
CA ASP A 159 -5.44 22.45 -1.78
C ASP A 159 -6.54 21.94 -2.73
#